data_AF-A0A4U9D247-F1
#
_entry.id   AF-A0A4U9D247-F1
#
_cell.length_a   1.000
_cell.length_b   1.000
_cell.length_c   1.000
_cell.angle_alpha   90.00
_cell.angle_beta   90.00
_cell.angle_gamma   90.00
#
_symmetry.space_group_name_H-M   'P 1'
#
loop_
_entity.id
_entity.type
_entity.pdbx_description
1 polymer ?
#
loop_
_entity_poly.entity_id
_entity_poly.type
_entity_poly.pdbx_seq_one_letter_code
_entity_poly.pdbx_strand_id
1 'polypeptide(L)'
;MSSPLILTLLAGSATFIGAIFGVLGQKPSNRLLGFSLGFAAGIMLLISLMEMLPAALNAEGMSALLGYGMFVIGLLGYFALDRMLPHAHPQDLMSPGVPRPRNLPPRRHSANPRYQPA
;
A
#
# COMPACT_ATOMS: atom_id res chain seq x y z
N MET A 1 21.58 14.09 -25.19
CA MET A 1 20.14 14.34 -25.38
C MET A 1 19.28 13.06 -25.36
N SER A 2 19.74 11.94 -24.77
CA SER A 2 19.02 10.64 -24.76
C SER A 2 18.83 10.04 -23.35
N SER A 3 19.33 10.69 -22.31
CA SER A 3 19.27 10.20 -20.92
C SER A 3 17.85 9.92 -20.38
N PRO A 4 16.80 10.73 -20.62
CA PRO A 4 15.49 10.44 -20.04
C PRO A 4 14.86 9.16 -20.59
N LEU A 5 15.09 8.84 -21.88
CA LEU A 5 14.57 7.62 -22.49
C LEU A 5 15.16 6.36 -21.86
N ILE A 6 16.46 6.37 -21.59
CA ILE A 6 17.15 5.24 -20.94
C ILE A 6 16.64 5.05 -19.51
N LEU A 7 16.43 6.14 -18.76
CA LEU A 7 15.89 6.09 -17.40
C LEU A 7 14.46 5.54 -17.36
N THR A 8 13.58 5.98 -18.26
CA THR A 8 12.21 5.46 -18.35
C THR A 8 12.18 4.00 -18.79
N LEU A 9 13.04 3.61 -19.74
CA LEU A 9 13.15 2.21 -20.16
C LEU A 9 13.62 1.31 -19.00
N LEU A 10 14.60 1.78 -18.23
CA LEU A 10 15.11 1.07 -17.06
C LEU A 10 14.04 0.94 -15.97
N ALA A 11 13.34 2.03 -15.63
CA ALA A 11 12.25 2.02 -14.66
C ALA A 11 11.09 1.09 -15.08
N GLY A 12 10.72 1.12 -16.37
CA GLY A 12 9.74 0.21 -16.94
C GLY A 12 10.19 -1.26 -16.87
N SER A 13 11.46 -1.54 -17.17
CA SER A 13 12.01 -2.90 -17.09
C SER A 13 12.00 -3.46 -15.66
N ALA A 14 12.29 -2.63 -14.64
CA ALA A 14 12.22 -3.04 -13.25
C ALA A 14 10.80 -3.44 -12.84
N THR A 15 9.79 -2.70 -13.29
CA THR A 15 8.37 -3.02 -13.07
C THR A 15 7.98 -4.31 -13.78
N PHE A 16 8.42 -4.50 -15.03
CA PHE A 16 8.17 -5.70 -15.82
C PHE A 16 8.76 -6.95 -15.17
N ILE A 17 10.00 -6.87 -14.67
CA ILE A 17 10.65 -7.96 -13.93
C ILE A 17 9.82 -8.29 -12.68
N GLY A 18 9.41 -7.29 -11.90
CA GLY A 18 8.53 -7.50 -10.73
C GLY A 18 7.20 -8.18 -11.09
N ALA A 19 6.60 -7.80 -12.21
CA ALA A 19 5.37 -8.41 -12.71
C ALA A 19 5.56 -9.88 -13.12
N ILE A 20 6.68 -10.22 -13.78
CA ILE A 20 7.03 -11.62 -14.11
C ILE A 20 7.06 -12.47 -12.83
N PHE A 21 7.77 -12.01 -11.79
CA PHE A 21 7.82 -12.72 -10.51
C PHE A 21 6.43 -12.88 -9.86
N GLY A 22 5.54 -11.89 -10.02
CA GLY A 22 4.16 -11.98 -9.57
C GLY A 22 3.32 -13.01 -10.35
N VAL A 23 3.51 -13.11 -11.67
CA VAL A 23 2.76 -14.04 -12.54
C VAL A 23 3.24 -15.49 -12.42
N LEU A 24 4.51 -15.73 -12.09
CA LEU A 24 5.03 -17.08 -11.84
C LEU A 24 4.38 -17.79 -10.62
N GLY A 25 3.46 -17.14 -9.91
CA GLY A 25 2.55 -17.82 -8.98
C GLY A 25 3.17 -18.23 -7.65
N GLN A 26 4.38 -17.75 -7.34
CA GLN A 26 4.94 -17.85 -6.00
C GLN A 26 4.09 -16.97 -5.08
N LYS A 27 3.23 -17.56 -4.26
CA LYS A 27 2.46 -16.82 -3.24
C LYS A 27 3.46 -16.21 -2.26
N PRO A 28 3.73 -14.89 -2.30
CA PRO A 28 4.67 -14.29 -1.37
C PRO A 28 4.08 -14.44 0.03
N SER A 29 4.94 -14.77 1.01
CA SER A 29 4.52 -14.77 2.41
C SER A 29 3.98 -13.39 2.78
N ASN A 30 2.90 -13.32 3.57
CA ASN A 30 2.33 -12.04 4.04
C ASN A 30 3.39 -11.14 4.70
N ARG A 31 4.43 -11.72 5.31
CA ARG A 31 5.56 -10.96 5.87
C ARG A 31 6.40 -10.27 4.79
N LEU A 32 6.72 -10.97 3.70
CA LEU A 32 7.47 -10.41 2.58
C LEU A 32 6.64 -9.36 1.86
N LEU A 33 5.35 -9.63 1.64
CA LEU A 33 4.42 -8.67 1.02
C LEU A 33 4.34 -7.38 1.85
N GLY A 34 4.09 -7.49 3.15
CA GLY A 34 4.05 -6.33 4.05
C GLY A 34 5.37 -5.56 4.08
N PHE A 35 6.51 -6.26 4.10
CA PHE A 35 7.83 -5.63 4.02
C PHE A 35 8.04 -4.88 2.71
N SER A 36 7.72 -5.48 1.56
CA SER A 36 7.86 -4.85 0.25
C SER A 36 6.94 -3.64 0.07
N LEU A 37 5.69 -3.72 0.52
CA LEU A 37 4.76 -2.58 0.51
C LEU A 37 5.23 -1.44 1.42
N GLY A 38 5.71 -1.76 2.62
CA GLY A 38 6.27 -0.77 3.54
C GLY A 38 7.54 -0.10 2.98
N PHE A 39 8.42 -0.88 2.35
CA PHE A 39 9.61 -0.37 1.67
C PHE A 39 9.23 0.58 0.51
N ALA A 40 8.29 0.17 -0.34
CA ALA A 40 7.80 1.00 -1.44
C ALA A 40 7.16 2.30 -0.94
N ALA A 41 6.31 2.22 0.09
CA ALA A 41 5.70 3.41 0.72
C ALA A 41 6.76 4.35 1.30
N GLY A 42 7.80 3.81 1.93
CA GLY A 42 8.93 4.57 2.47
C GLY A 42 9.72 5.33 1.39
N ILE A 43 10.09 4.66 0.29
CA ILE A 43 10.78 5.29 -0.83
C ILE A 43 9.91 6.38 -1.47
N MET A 44 8.61 6.15 -1.64
CA MET A 44 7.71 7.16 -2.19
C MET A 44 7.57 8.39 -1.28
N LEU A 45 7.54 8.20 0.05
CA LEU A 45 7.56 9.30 1.01
C LEU A 45 8.88 10.07 0.97
N LEU A 46 10.03 9.38 0.91
CA LEU A 46 11.35 9.99 0.80
C LEU A 46 11.43 10.88 -0.45
N ILE A 47 11.09 10.33 -1.63
CA ILE A 47 11.12 11.07 -2.90
C ILE A 47 10.19 12.27 -2.83
N SER A 48 8.98 12.10 -2.31
CA SER A 48 7.98 13.18 -2.25
C SER A 48 8.44 14.33 -1.34
N LEU A 49 8.97 14.02 -0.15
CA LEU A 49 9.29 15.03 0.86
C LEU A 49 10.69 15.63 0.71
N MET A 50 11.67 14.84 0.28
CA MET A 50 13.08 15.27 0.22
C MET A 50 13.53 15.70 -1.18
N GLU A 51 12.86 15.23 -2.24
CA GLU A 51 13.20 15.64 -3.61
C GLU A 51 12.14 16.55 -4.22
N MET A 52 10.89 16.08 -4.33
CA MET A 52 9.83 16.81 -5.04
C MET A 52 9.38 18.08 -4.31
N LEU A 53 9.13 18.01 -3.00
CA LEU A 53 8.68 19.17 -2.22
C LEU A 53 9.73 20.30 -2.18
N PRO A 54 11.02 20.06 -1.89
CA PRO A 54 12.04 21.11 -1.93
C PRO A 54 12.27 21.62 -3.34
N ALA A 55 12.19 20.78 -4.37
CA ALA A 55 12.27 21.23 -5.76
C ALA A 55 11.12 22.18 -6.12
N ALA A 56 9.90 21.93 -5.62
CA ALA A 56 8.75 22.79 -5.83
C ALA A 56 8.89 24.14 -5.09
N LEU A 57 9.45 24.14 -3.88
CA LEU A 57 9.65 25.36 -3.08
C LEU A 57 10.80 26.24 -3.58
N ASN A 58 11.82 25.64 -4.20
CA ASN A 58 12.96 26.36 -4.78
C ASN A 58 12.73 26.78 -6.24
N ALA A 59 11.53 26.55 -6.79
CA ALA A 59 11.20 26.99 -8.14
C ALA A 59 11.15 28.53 -8.21
N GLU A 60 11.73 29.12 -9.26
CA GLU A 60 11.76 30.57 -9.44
C GLU A 60 10.35 31.16 -9.48
N GLY A 61 10.11 32.18 -8.65
CA GLY A 61 8.81 32.85 -8.53
C GLY A 61 7.78 32.14 -7.65
N MET A 62 8.11 31.00 -7.04
CA MET A 62 7.21 30.29 -6.12
C MET A 62 7.38 30.79 -4.68
N SER A 63 6.29 31.24 -4.06
CA SER A 63 6.29 31.49 -2.62
C SER A 63 6.13 30.19 -1.85
N ALA A 64 6.79 30.06 -0.69
CA ALA A 64 6.70 28.84 0.12
C ALA A 64 5.24 28.48 0.46
N LEU A 65 4.41 29.50 0.73
CA LEU A 65 2.99 29.32 1.02
C LEU A 65 2.22 28.71 -0.16
N LEU A 66 2.48 29.16 -1.39
CA LEU A 66 1.86 28.58 -2.58
C LEU A 66 2.33 27.15 -2.83
N GLY A 67 3.62 26.86 -2.65
CA GLY A 67 4.18 25.51 -2.80
C GLY A 67 3.54 24.50 -1.83
N TYR A 68 3.49 24.84 -0.54
CA TYR A 68 2.79 24.01 0.45
C TYR A 68 1.28 23.94 0.19
N GLY A 69 0.65 25.03 -0.25
CA GLY A 69 -0.77 25.06 -0.62
C GLY A 69 -1.09 24.08 -1.75
N MET A 70 -0.30 24.09 -2.82
CA MET A 70 -0.45 23.17 -3.95
C MET A 70 -0.16 21.71 -3.56
N PHE A 71 0.80 21.47 -2.67
CA PHE A 71 1.06 20.14 -2.13
C PHE A 71 -0.16 19.59 -1.35
N VAL A 72 -0.75 20.40 -0.47
CA VAL A 72 -1.97 20.01 0.28
C VAL A 72 -3.16 19.81 -0.65
N ILE A 73 -3.33 20.67 -1.67
CA ILE A 73 -4.37 20.49 -2.70
C ILE A 73 -4.16 19.16 -3.43
N GLY A 74 -2.93 18.80 -3.79
CA GLY A 74 -2.59 17.51 -4.39
C GLY A 74 -2.96 16.32 -3.50
N LEU A 75 -2.66 16.41 -2.20
CA LEU A 75 -3.02 15.37 -1.23
C LEU A 75 -4.54 15.22 -1.08
N LEU A 76 -5.27 16.34 -0.96
CA LEU A 76 -6.73 16.35 -0.92
C LEU A 76 -7.34 15.81 -2.21
N GLY A 77 -6.75 16.13 -3.36
CA GLY A 77 -7.13 15.59 -4.66
C GLY A 77 -6.97 14.07 -4.72
N TYR A 78 -5.83 13.54 -4.28
CA TYR A 78 -5.63 12.09 -4.16
C TYR A 78 -6.67 11.45 -3.24
N PHE A 79 -6.93 12.05 -2.07
CA PHE A 79 -7.93 11.55 -1.13
C PHE A 79 -9.35 11.56 -1.72
N ALA A 80 -9.71 12.60 -2.47
CA ALA A 80 -10.99 12.67 -3.17
C ALA A 80 -11.11 11.60 -4.26
N LEU A 81 -10.04 11.36 -5.03
CA LEU A 81 -10.00 10.30 -6.05
C LEU A 81 -10.13 8.91 -5.42
N ASP A 82 -9.42 8.66 -4.32
CA ASP A 82 -9.50 7.41 -3.57
C ASP A 82 -10.92 7.18 -3.03
N ARG A 83 -11.56 8.23 -2.50
CA ARG A 83 -12.95 8.20 -2.02
C ARG A 83 -13.96 7.95 -3.14
N MET A 84 -13.70 8.49 -4.33
CA MET A 84 -14.55 8.35 -5.52
C MET A 84 -14.44 6.99 -6.18
N LEU A 85 -13.28 6.32 -6.07
CA LEU A 85 -13.11 4.95 -6.54
C LEU A 85 -13.95 4.02 -5.64
N PRO A 86 -15.05 3.42 -6.16
CA PRO A 86 -15.78 2.41 -5.42
C PRO A 86 -14.83 1.24 -5.19
N HIS A 87 -14.62 0.89 -3.91
CA HIS A 87 -13.73 -0.19 -3.51
C HIS A 87 -14.36 -1.54 -3.87
N ALA A 88 -14.31 -1.94 -5.13
CA ALA A 88 -14.61 -3.29 -5.56
C ALA A 88 -13.48 -4.19 -5.07
N HIS A 89 -13.65 -4.86 -3.92
CA HIS A 89 -12.68 -5.81 -3.42
C HIS A 89 -12.57 -6.99 -4.40
N PRO A 90 -11.43 -7.18 -5.12
CA PRO A 90 -11.27 -8.34 -5.99
C PRO A 90 -11.24 -9.66 -5.19
N GLN A 91 -10.93 -9.55 -3.89
CA GLN A 91 -10.91 -10.65 -2.93
C GLN A 91 -12.30 -11.18 -2.57
N ASP A 92 -13.37 -10.39 -2.71
CA ASP A 92 -14.75 -10.89 -2.60
C ASP A 92 -15.17 -11.67 -3.87
N LEU A 93 -14.54 -11.40 -5.02
CA LEU A 93 -14.78 -12.10 -6.28
C LEU A 93 -13.92 -13.37 -6.44
N MET A 94 -12.74 -13.41 -5.82
CA MET A 94 -11.78 -14.53 -5.90
C MET A 94 -11.88 -15.51 -4.72
N SER A 95 -12.75 -15.25 -3.74
CA SER A 95 -13.01 -16.15 -2.60
C SER A 95 -14.47 -16.64 -2.55
N PRO A 96 -14.95 -17.41 -3.56
CA PRO A 96 -16.19 -18.16 -3.42
C PRO A 96 -15.93 -19.36 -2.50
N GLY A 97 -15.86 -19.16 -1.16
CA GLY A 97 -15.84 -20.32 -0.26
C GLY A 97 -15.20 -20.20 1.11
N VAL A 98 -14.98 -19.03 1.69
CA VAL A 98 -14.71 -18.94 3.14
C VAL A 98 -16.02 -18.61 3.85
N PRO A 99 -16.72 -19.60 4.46
CA PRO A 99 -17.86 -19.29 5.31
C PRO A 99 -17.41 -18.33 6.41
N ARG A 100 -18.12 -17.20 6.55
CA ARG A 100 -18.01 -16.37 7.75
C ARG A 100 -18.16 -17.32 8.95
N PRO A 101 -17.23 -17.36 9.93
CA PRO A 101 -17.44 -18.12 11.15
C PRO A 101 -18.65 -17.51 11.87
N ARG A 102 -19.82 -18.10 11.60
CA ARG A 102 -21.10 -17.68 12.13
C ARG A 102 -21.16 -18.18 13.54
N ASN A 103 -21.09 -17.22 14.46
CA ASN A 103 -21.34 -17.36 15.89
C ASN A 103 -20.42 -18.37 16.56
N LEU A 104 -19.37 -17.87 17.20
CA LEU A 104 -18.69 -18.63 18.24
C LEU A 104 -19.75 -18.92 19.32
N PRO A 105 -20.09 -20.19 19.61
CA PRO A 105 -20.91 -20.45 20.78
C PRO A 105 -20.19 -19.91 22.01
N PRO A 106 -20.90 -19.39 23.02
CA PRO A 106 -20.26 -18.98 24.26
C PRO A 106 -19.46 -20.18 24.75
N ARG A 107 -18.15 -20.03 24.87
CA ARG A 107 -17.28 -21.05 25.46
C ARG A 107 -17.85 -21.35 26.84
N ARG A 108 -18.64 -22.42 26.94
CA ARG A 108 -18.99 -22.99 28.24
C ARG A 108 -17.65 -23.34 28.86
N HIS A 109 -17.30 -22.56 29.87
CA HIS A 109 -16.24 -22.89 30.80
C HIS A 109 -16.40 -24.38 31.11
N SER A 110 -15.42 -25.16 30.66
CA SER A 110 -15.25 -26.53 31.11
C SER A 110 -15.11 -26.44 32.62
N ALA A 111 -16.22 -26.63 33.34
CA ALA A 111 -16.21 -27.08 34.72
C ALA A 111 -15.54 -28.46 34.67
N ASN A 112 -14.21 -28.45 34.76
CA ASN A 112 -13.38 -29.63 34.84
C ASN A 112 -13.46 -30.13 36.28
N PRO A 113 -14.14 -31.24 36.59
CA PRO A 113 -14.26 -31.74 37.96
C PRO A 113 -12.95 -32.36 38.47
N ARG A 114 -11.89 -32.41 37.65
CA ARG A 114 -10.61 -33.06 38.02
C ARG A 114 -9.69 -32.23 38.91
N TYR A 115 -10.14 -31.07 39.38
CA TYR A 115 -9.41 -30.26 40.37
C TYR A 115 -10.26 -30.06 41.62
N GLN A 116 -10.73 -31.16 42.21
CA GLN A 116 -11.31 -31.15 43.55
C GLN A 116 -10.34 -31.93 44.45
N PRO A 117 -9.51 -31.27 45.28
CA PRO A 117 -8.71 -31.97 46.27
C PRO A 117 -9.63 -32.60 47.31
N ALA A 118 -9.27 -33.82 47.71
CA ALA A 118 -9.96 -34.63 48.71
C ALA A 118 -9.98 -33.96 50.10
#